data_AF-A0AAW9BUI7-F1
#
_entry.id   AF-A0AAW9BUI7-F1
#
_cell.length_a   1.000
_cell.length_b   1.000
_cell.length_c   1.000
_cell.angle_alpha   90.00
_cell.angle_beta   90.00
_cell.angle_gamma   90.00
#
_symmetry.space_group_name_H-M   'P 1'
#
loop_
_entity.id
_entity.type
_entity.pdbx_description
1 polymer ?
#
loop_
_entity_poly.entity_id
_entity_poly.type
_entity_poly.pdbx_seq_one_letter_code
_entity_poly.pdbx_strand_id
1 'polypeptide(L)'
;MGLALAPYLKDKDKVAVESVINALFDGSTYSVVRLTALDSDYQIVRSYPVKPSTVPQWFIDMNLFKAIHDKRVVTSGWMQLAEVEIISHPGAAYEQLWQGFIRLLSAFSVIFLAGLIAISYILRRSLKPLAAIVKKMHDIANNQFGEPLTRPKTKDLIAVVDGINMMSAQIELSFKEQAKEAQRLRAQ
;
A
#
# COMPACT_ATOMS: atom_id res chain seq x y z
N MET A 1 40.80 1.55 6.63
CA MET A 1 40.51 2.28 7.89
C MET A 1 41.68 2.17 8.88
N GLY A 2 42.04 0.98 9.38
CA GLY A 2 43.16 0.86 10.33
C GLY A 2 44.53 1.36 9.81
N LEU A 3 44.80 1.21 8.51
CA LEU A 3 46.09 1.60 7.91
C LEU A 3 46.36 3.11 7.87
N ALA A 4 45.32 3.96 7.83
CA ALA A 4 45.47 5.42 7.79
C ALA A 4 45.72 6.03 9.18
N LEU A 5 45.30 5.33 10.24
CA LEU A 5 45.44 5.78 11.63
C LEU A 5 46.74 5.28 12.27
N ALA A 6 47.32 4.18 11.78
CA ALA A 6 48.51 3.54 12.33
C ALA A 6 49.73 4.46 12.53
N PRO A 7 50.14 5.33 11.57
CA PRO A 7 51.32 6.17 11.76
C PRO A 7 51.11 7.25 12.85
N TYR A 8 49.93 7.88 12.88
CA TYR A 8 49.61 8.92 13.87
C TYR A 8 49.37 8.37 15.28
N LEU A 9 48.85 7.14 15.39
CA LEU A 9 48.74 6.42 16.66
C LEU A 9 50.12 6.03 17.20
N LYS A 10 51.07 5.68 16.32
CA LYS A 10 52.46 5.34 16.69
C LYS A 10 53.22 6.57 17.21
N ASP A 11 53.03 7.72 16.57
CA ASP A 11 53.67 8.99 16.95
C ASP A 11 52.93 9.71 18.11
N LYS A 12 51.86 9.10 18.64
CA LYS A 12 51.00 9.64 19.71
C LYS A 12 50.41 11.03 19.41
N ASP A 13 50.26 11.38 18.13
CA ASP A 13 49.68 12.64 17.69
C ASP A 13 48.15 12.57 17.74
N LYS A 14 47.60 13.00 18.87
CA LYS A 14 46.15 13.00 19.15
C LYS A 14 45.37 13.88 18.18
N VAL A 15 45.93 15.02 17.75
CA VAL A 15 45.24 16.00 16.90
C VAL A 15 45.12 15.48 15.47
N ALA A 16 46.17 14.84 14.97
CA ALA A 16 46.14 14.20 13.66
C ALA A 16 45.17 13.00 13.64
N VAL A 17 45.15 12.17 14.70
CA VAL A 17 44.20 11.06 14.83
C VAL A 17 42.76 11.55 14.82
N GLU A 18 42.43 12.61 15.57
CA GLU A 18 41.09 13.19 15.57
C GLU A 18 40.69 13.76 14.20
N SER A 19 41.62 14.43 13.52
CA SER A 19 41.38 15.01 12.20
C SER A 19 41.09 13.95 11.15
N VAL A 20 41.82 12.82 11.19
CA VAL A 20 41.60 11.68 10.30
C VAL A 20 40.26 10.99 10.60
N ILE A 21 39.90 10.82 11.88
CA ILE A 21 38.59 10.29 12.27
C ILE A 21 37.48 11.20 11.74
N ASN A 22 37.57 12.51 11.99
CA ASN A 22 36.55 13.44 11.52
C ASN A 22 36.46 13.36 9.99
N ALA A 23 37.55 13.50 9.24
CA ALA A 23 37.53 13.47 7.78
C ALA A 23 37.01 12.15 7.17
N LEU A 24 37.32 11.01 7.77
CA LEU A 24 36.84 9.70 7.29
C LEU A 24 35.35 9.47 7.56
N PHE A 25 34.81 10.13 8.59
CA PHE A 25 33.46 9.88 9.07
C PHE A 25 32.49 11.06 8.85
N ASP A 26 32.96 12.21 8.35
CA ASP A 26 32.22 13.48 8.12
C ASP A 26 31.08 13.43 7.07
N GLY A 27 30.66 12.25 6.64
CA GLY A 27 29.57 12.08 5.67
C GLY A 27 28.96 10.70 5.65
N SER A 28 29.19 9.92 6.72
CA SER A 28 28.93 8.48 6.76
C SER A 28 27.67 8.14 7.57
N THR A 29 27.04 7.01 7.27
CA THR A 29 25.79 6.53 7.91
C THR A 29 25.99 6.03 9.36
N TYR A 30 27.10 6.38 10.02
CA TYR A 30 27.45 5.86 11.35
C TYR A 30 26.99 6.81 12.46
N SER A 31 26.40 6.26 13.51
CA SER A 31 25.96 7.03 14.69
C SER A 31 27.09 7.34 15.65
N VAL A 32 28.00 6.37 15.85
CA VAL A 32 29.07 6.47 16.84
C VAL A 32 30.32 5.80 16.29
N VAL A 33 31.43 6.51 16.41
CA VAL A 33 32.78 5.98 16.20
C VAL A 33 33.52 6.11 17.52
N ARG A 34 33.98 4.97 18.04
CA ARG A 34 34.77 4.89 19.26
C ARG A 34 36.15 4.33 18.93
N LEU A 35 37.19 5.06 19.27
CA LEU A 35 38.56 4.58 19.23
C LEU A 35 39.07 4.46 20.66
N THR A 36 39.56 3.29 21.03
CA THR A 36 40.17 3.00 22.34
C THR A 36 41.62 2.61 22.11
N ALA A 37 42.59 3.37 22.62
CA ALA A 37 44.00 2.98 22.57
C ALA A 37 44.25 1.81 23.52
N LEU A 38 45.11 0.86 23.14
CA LEU A 38 45.40 -0.34 23.94
C LEU A 38 46.61 -0.14 24.89
N ASP A 39 47.50 0.80 24.56
CA ASP A 39 48.71 1.12 25.33
C ASP A 39 48.51 2.30 26.31
N SER A 40 47.35 2.95 26.28
CA SER A 40 47.05 4.12 27.13
C SER A 40 45.56 4.21 27.42
N ASP A 41 45.17 4.88 28.50
CA ASP A 41 43.76 5.15 28.86
C ASP A 41 43.11 6.22 27.96
N TYR A 42 43.54 6.29 26.69
CA TYR A 42 43.12 7.30 25.72
C TYR A 42 41.96 6.76 24.88
N GLN A 43 40.84 7.47 24.92
CA GLN A 43 39.64 7.13 24.16
C GLN A 43 39.12 8.36 23.41
N ILE A 44 38.75 8.18 22.14
CA ILE A 44 38.01 9.15 21.35
C ILE A 44 36.62 8.59 21.10
N VAL A 45 35.58 9.34 21.47
CA VAL A 45 34.19 9.02 21.11
C VAL A 45 33.66 10.18 20.27
N ARG A 46 33.25 9.88 19.04
CA ARG A 46 32.53 10.81 18.17
C ARG A 46 31.14 10.26 17.94
N SER A 47 30.12 11.06 18.26
CA SER A 47 28.74 10.77 17.92
C SER A 47 28.27 11.78 16.88
N TYR A 48 27.68 11.26 15.81
CA TYR A 48 27.11 12.09 14.75
C TYR A 48 25.59 12.15 14.96
N PRO A 49 24.99 13.36 14.98
CA PRO A 49 23.56 13.50 15.18
C PRO A 49 22.83 12.84 14.01
N VAL A 50 21.97 11.89 14.35
CA VAL A 50 21.05 11.28 13.38
C VAL A 50 20.08 12.39 12.96
N LYS A 51 19.96 12.63 11.65
CA LYS A 51 18.96 13.57 11.12
C LYS A 51 17.56 13.20 11.66
N PRO A 52 16.69 14.19 11.93
CA PRO A 52 15.32 13.91 12.34
C PRO A 52 14.67 12.98 11.32
N SER A 53 14.27 11.80 11.77
CA SER A 53 13.70 10.76 10.93
C SER A 53 12.31 11.19 10.48
N THR A 54 12.04 11.15 9.16
CA THR A 54 10.69 11.34 8.60
C THR A 54 9.73 10.19 8.97
N VAL A 55 10.23 9.19 9.72
CA VAL A 55 9.53 7.97 10.08
C VAL A 55 8.83 8.13 11.44
N PRO A 56 7.54 7.78 11.56
CA PRO A 56 6.83 7.79 12.83
C PRO A 56 7.45 6.88 13.89
N GLN A 57 7.38 7.30 15.15
CA GLN A 57 7.98 6.58 16.27
C GLN A 57 7.46 5.14 16.41
N TRP A 58 6.15 4.94 16.25
CA TRP A 58 5.53 3.61 16.32
C TRP A 58 6.12 2.60 15.33
N PHE A 59 6.64 3.06 14.19
CA PHE A 59 7.24 2.22 13.15
C PHE A 59 8.68 1.84 13.50
N ILE A 60 9.41 2.75 14.15
CA ILE A 60 10.76 2.51 14.68
C ILE A 60 10.69 1.56 15.88
N ASP A 61 9.67 1.71 16.72
CA ASP A 61 9.45 0.89 17.92
C ASP A 61 9.17 -0.60 17.60
N MET A 62 8.90 -0.94 16.34
CA MET A 62 8.79 -2.33 15.88
C MET A 62 10.13 -3.09 15.91
N ASN A 63 11.25 -2.37 16.09
CA ASN A 63 12.60 -2.91 16.26
C ASN A 63 13.03 -3.92 15.17
N LEU A 64 12.64 -3.64 13.92
CA LEU A 64 12.91 -4.47 12.74
C LEU A 64 14.40 -4.52 12.38
N PHE A 65 15.15 -3.47 12.70
CA PHE A 65 16.57 -3.37 12.45
C PHE A 65 17.34 -3.24 13.77
N LYS A 66 18.30 -4.14 13.99
CA LYS A 66 19.25 -4.03 15.10
C LYS A 66 20.42 -3.16 14.66
N ALA A 67 20.94 -2.32 15.57
CA ALA A 67 22.19 -1.62 15.35
C ALA A 67 23.32 -2.64 15.15
N ILE A 68 24.08 -2.48 14.07
CA ILE A 68 25.23 -3.34 13.80
C ILE A 68 26.45 -2.71 14.47
N HIS A 69 27.10 -3.49 15.32
CA HIS A 69 28.37 -3.16 15.95
C HIS A 69 29.48 -3.85 15.15
N ASP A 70 30.37 -3.09 14.52
CA ASP A 70 31.59 -3.63 13.92
C ASP A 70 32.78 -3.18 14.77
N LYS A 71 33.60 -4.14 15.20
CA LYS A 71 34.81 -3.89 16.00
C LYS A 71 36.03 -4.34 15.23
N ARG A 72 37.03 -3.47 15.11
CA ARG A 72 38.28 -3.77 14.42
C ARG A 72 39.48 -3.27 15.20
N VAL A 73 40.46 -4.14 15.37
CA VAL A 73 41.75 -3.78 15.99
C VAL A 73 42.67 -3.18 14.92
N VAL A 74 43.30 -2.06 15.26
CA VAL A 74 44.33 -1.39 14.48
C VAL A 74 45.69 -1.85 14.96
N THR A 75 46.47 -2.44 14.07
CA THR A 75 47.80 -2.96 14.35
C THR A 75 48.88 -2.23 13.55
N SER A 76 50.10 -2.19 14.08
CA SER A 76 51.30 -1.78 13.37
C SER A 76 52.33 -2.90 13.48
N GLY A 77 52.47 -3.70 12.42
CA GLY A 77 53.23 -4.94 12.47
C GLY A 77 52.58 -5.94 13.45
N TRP A 78 53.34 -6.37 14.46
CA TRP A 78 52.89 -7.30 15.51
C TRP A 78 52.22 -6.61 16.72
N MET A 79 52.28 -5.29 16.81
CA MET A 79 51.80 -4.53 17.94
C MET A 79 50.36 -4.05 17.72
N GLN A 80 49.47 -4.30 18.67
CA GLN A 80 48.11 -3.78 18.66
C GLN A 80 48.09 -2.37 19.26
N LEU A 81 47.64 -1.38 18.50
CA LEU A 81 47.72 0.03 18.89
C LEU A 81 46.39 0.55 19.46
N ALA A 82 45.27 0.18 18.82
CA ALA A 82 43.94 0.66 19.22
C ALA A 82 42.83 -0.29 18.74
N GLU A 83 41.67 -0.25 19.38
CA GLU A 83 40.41 -0.84 18.91
C GLU A 83 39.49 0.27 18.39
N VAL A 84 38.93 0.08 17.20
CA VAL A 84 37.91 0.96 16.63
C VAL A 84 36.58 0.21 16.60
N GLU A 85 35.59 0.74 17.33
CA GLU A 85 34.21 0.30 17.32
C GLU A 85 33.35 1.30 16.52
N ILE A 86 32.63 0.78 15.53
CA ILE A 86 31.72 1.54 14.68
C ILE A 86 30.30 1.04 14.94
N ILE A 87 29.41 1.95 15.33
CA ILE A 87 28.00 1.67 15.55
C ILE A 87 27.20 2.32 14.41
N SER A 88 26.58 1.48 13.59
CA SER A 88 25.71 1.93 12.49
C SER A 88 24.30 2.25 12.99
N HIS A 89 23.74 3.39 12.58
CA HIS A 89 22.39 3.78 12.99
C HIS A 89 21.34 3.22 12.01
N PRO A 90 20.28 2.53 12.48
CA PRO A 90 19.28 1.95 11.59
C PRO A 90 18.33 2.98 10.95
N GLY A 91 18.41 4.26 11.31
CA GLY A 91 17.48 5.30 10.85
C GLY A 91 17.36 5.40 9.31
N ALA A 92 18.46 5.29 8.57
CA ALA A 92 18.42 5.32 7.11
C ALA A 92 17.69 4.11 6.51
N ALA A 93 17.81 2.93 7.13
CA ALA A 93 17.09 1.73 6.72
C ALA A 93 15.58 1.86 7.01
N TYR A 94 15.22 2.42 8.16
CA TYR A 94 13.83 2.75 8.48
C TYR A 94 13.22 3.77 7.51
N GLU A 95 13.99 4.80 7.10
CA GLU A 95 13.50 5.79 6.14
C GLU A 95 13.20 5.16 4.77
N GLN A 96 14.11 4.34 4.25
CA GLN A 96 13.88 3.63 2.99
C GLN A 96 12.68 2.68 3.09
N LEU A 97 12.57 1.95 4.19
CA LEU A 97 11.44 1.04 4.43
C LEU A 97 10.12 1.79 4.50
N TRP A 98 10.10 2.93 5.21
CA TRP A 98 8.92 3.78 5.35
C TRP A 98 8.47 4.37 4.00
N GLN A 99 9.41 4.87 3.20
CA GLN A 99 9.11 5.37 1.86
C GLN A 99 8.54 4.25 0.97
N GLY A 100 9.12 3.04 1.02
CA GLY A 100 8.61 1.87 0.32
C GLY A 100 7.20 1.49 0.77
N PHE A 101 6.96 1.48 2.09
CA PHE A 101 5.66 1.20 2.69
C PHE A 101 4.59 2.20 2.22
N ILE A 102 4.84 3.51 2.32
CA ILE A 102 3.90 4.55 1.89
C ILE A 102 3.64 4.47 0.38
N ARG A 103 4.68 4.24 -0.43
CA ARG A 103 4.52 4.07 -1.88
C ARG A 103 3.62 2.88 -2.20
N LEU A 104 3.84 1.74 -1.56
CA LEU A 104 3.05 0.55 -1.78
C LEU A 104 1.61 0.74 -1.30
N LEU A 105 1.41 1.32 -0.11
CA LEU A 105 0.11 1.64 0.45
C LEU A 105 -0.69 2.58 -0.45
N SER A 106 -0.04 3.61 -1.01
CA SER A 106 -0.68 4.53 -1.94
C SER A 106 -1.11 3.83 -3.24
N ALA A 107 -0.26 3.00 -3.82
CA ALA A 107 -0.59 2.24 -5.04
C ALA A 107 -1.76 1.27 -4.79
N PHE A 108 -1.71 0.51 -3.69
CA PHE A 108 -2.81 -0.38 -3.30
C PHE A 108 -4.11 0.39 -3.06
N SER A 109 -4.05 1.54 -2.38
CA SER A 109 -5.24 2.36 -2.12
C SER A 109 -5.88 2.87 -3.41
N VAL A 110 -5.09 3.32 -4.38
CA VAL A 110 -5.58 3.74 -5.71
C VAL A 110 -6.25 2.59 -6.45
N ILE A 111 -5.59 1.43 -6.52
CA ILE A 111 -6.13 0.24 -7.19
C ILE A 111 -7.42 -0.23 -6.50
N PHE A 112 -7.43 -0.25 -5.18
CA PHE A 112 -8.58 -0.65 -4.37
C PHE A 112 -9.77 0.28 -4.59
N LEU A 113 -9.56 1.60 -4.56
CA LEU A 113 -10.61 2.59 -4.84
C LEU A 113 -11.15 2.46 -6.27
N ALA A 114 -10.26 2.29 -7.26
CA ALA A 114 -10.67 2.05 -8.64
C ALA A 114 -11.50 0.76 -8.77
N GLY A 115 -11.10 -0.31 -8.10
CA GLY A 115 -11.85 -1.57 -8.02
C GLY A 115 -13.23 -1.39 -7.39
N LEU A 116 -13.33 -0.69 -6.26
CA LEU A 116 -14.60 -0.39 -5.61
C LEU A 116 -15.55 0.40 -6.51
N ILE A 117 -15.04 1.43 -7.19
CA ILE A 117 -15.84 2.22 -8.14
C ILE A 117 -16.31 1.35 -9.30
N ALA A 118 -15.42 0.52 -9.87
CA ALA A 118 -15.76 -0.39 -10.95
C ALA A 118 -16.83 -1.40 -10.53
N ILE A 119 -16.67 -2.06 -9.37
CA ILE A 119 -17.63 -3.02 -8.82
C ILE A 119 -18.97 -2.33 -8.56
N SER A 120 -18.97 -1.16 -7.90
CA SER A 120 -20.19 -0.39 -7.62
C SER A 120 -20.92 -0.01 -8.91
N TYR A 121 -20.17 0.41 -9.94
CA TYR A 121 -20.72 0.74 -11.25
C TYR A 121 -21.32 -0.48 -11.96
N ILE A 122 -20.61 -1.61 -11.97
CA ILE A 122 -21.10 -2.87 -12.55
C ILE A 122 -22.36 -3.33 -11.82
N LEU A 123 -22.35 -3.33 -10.48
CA LEU A 123 -23.48 -3.79 -9.69
C LEU A 123 -24.72 -2.91 -9.91
N ARG A 124 -24.56 -1.58 -9.88
CA ARG A 124 -25.66 -0.64 -10.20
C ARG A 124 -26.22 -0.88 -11.60
N ARG A 125 -25.35 -1.16 -12.57
CA ARG A 125 -25.76 -1.44 -13.95
C ARG A 125 -26.49 -2.78 -14.09
N SER A 126 -26.06 -3.80 -13.36
CA SER A 126 -26.69 -5.13 -13.38
C SER A 126 -28.01 -5.19 -12.60
N LEU A 127 -28.16 -4.41 -11.51
CA LEU A 127 -29.38 -4.39 -10.71
C LEU A 127 -30.50 -3.50 -11.31
N LYS A 128 -30.16 -2.50 -12.12
CA LYS A 128 -31.16 -1.64 -12.79
C LYS A 128 -32.20 -2.43 -13.61
N PRO A 129 -31.81 -3.36 -14.50
CA PRO A 129 -32.75 -4.22 -15.23
C PRO A 129 -33.65 -5.05 -14.32
N LEU A 130 -33.12 -5.57 -13.21
CA LEU A 130 -33.89 -6.38 -12.27
C LEU A 130 -35.01 -5.55 -11.62
N ALA A 131 -34.72 -4.32 -11.22
CA ALA A 131 -35.74 -3.42 -10.68
C ALA A 131 -36.83 -3.07 -11.72
N ALA A 132 -36.45 -2.92 -12.99
CA ALA A 132 -37.41 -2.68 -14.09
C ALA A 132 -38.34 -3.88 -14.31
N ILE A 133 -37.81 -5.11 -14.23
CA ILE A 133 -38.61 -6.34 -14.31
C ILE A 133 -39.62 -6.41 -13.17
N VAL A 134 -39.19 -6.17 -11.92
CA VAL A 134 -40.09 -6.20 -10.76
C VAL A 134 -41.22 -5.19 -10.93
N LYS A 135 -40.92 -3.97 -11.40
CA LYS A 135 -41.93 -2.96 -11.68
C LYS A 135 -42.93 -3.44 -12.76
N LYS A 136 -42.42 -3.99 -13.87
CA LYS A 136 -43.28 -4.49 -14.96
C LYS A 136 -44.23 -5.60 -14.51
N MET A 137 -43.74 -6.52 -13.68
CA MET A 137 -44.56 -7.59 -13.13
C MET A 137 -45.69 -7.04 -12.26
N HIS A 138 -45.42 -5.97 -11.50
CA HIS A 138 -46.44 -5.28 -10.71
C HIS A 138 -47.47 -4.55 -11.59
N ASP A 139 -47.02 -3.93 -12.69
CA ASP A 139 -47.91 -3.26 -13.64
C ASP A 139 -48.83 -4.28 -14.36
N ILE A 140 -48.28 -5.41 -14.82
CA ILE A 140 -49.05 -6.52 -15.42
C ILE A 140 -50.09 -7.05 -14.45
N ALA A 141 -49.74 -7.23 -13.16
CA ALA A 141 -50.66 -7.69 -12.13
C ALA A 141 -51.85 -6.72 -11.91
N ASN A 142 -51.65 -5.43 -12.18
CA ASN A 142 -52.69 -4.41 -12.12
C ASN A 142 -53.38 -4.18 -13.48
N ASN A 143 -53.28 -5.14 -14.41
CA ASN A 143 -53.81 -5.07 -15.78
C ASN A 143 -53.28 -3.88 -16.60
N GLN A 144 -52.10 -3.37 -16.25
CA GLN A 144 -51.41 -2.30 -16.97
C GLN A 144 -50.28 -2.89 -17.82
N PHE A 145 -50.63 -3.32 -19.03
CA PHE A 145 -49.70 -4.02 -19.91
C PHE A 145 -48.64 -3.13 -20.54
N GLY A 146 -48.91 -1.84 -20.77
CA GLY A 146 -47.93 -0.81 -21.15
C GLY A 146 -46.97 -1.19 -22.30
N GLU A 147 -45.87 -0.45 -22.45
CA GLU A 147 -44.85 -0.77 -23.45
C GLU A 147 -43.95 -1.95 -23.03
N PRO A 148 -43.42 -2.75 -23.97
CA PRO A 148 -42.47 -3.81 -23.68
C PRO A 148 -41.22 -3.32 -22.95
N LEU A 149 -40.67 -4.15 -22.07
CA LEU A 149 -39.39 -3.88 -21.41
C LEU A 149 -38.27 -3.79 -22.44
N THR A 150 -37.42 -2.76 -22.32
CA THR A 150 -36.22 -2.62 -23.16
C THR A 150 -35.23 -3.76 -22.87
N ARG A 151 -34.67 -4.35 -23.93
CA ARG A 151 -33.68 -5.42 -23.80
C ARG A 151 -32.43 -4.96 -23.04
N PRO A 152 -32.05 -5.64 -21.94
CA PRO A 152 -30.86 -5.29 -21.18
C PRO A 152 -29.58 -5.75 -21.90
N LYS A 153 -28.43 -5.21 -21.48
CA LYS A 153 -27.13 -5.54 -22.10
C LYS A 153 -26.51 -6.85 -21.58
N THR A 154 -27.00 -7.38 -20.47
CA THR A 154 -26.53 -8.63 -19.84
C THR A 154 -27.22 -9.83 -20.50
N LYS A 155 -26.44 -10.75 -21.06
CA LYS A 155 -26.94 -11.92 -21.82
C LYS A 155 -27.98 -12.72 -21.04
N ASP A 156 -27.76 -12.94 -19.74
CA ASP A 156 -28.65 -13.75 -18.90
C ASP A 156 -30.05 -13.12 -18.75
N LEU A 157 -30.13 -11.78 -18.68
CA LEU A 157 -31.43 -11.11 -18.57
C LEU A 157 -32.15 -10.91 -19.91
N ILE A 158 -31.48 -11.07 -21.05
CA ILE A 158 -32.15 -10.93 -22.36
C ILE A 158 -33.24 -12.00 -22.50
N ALA A 159 -32.91 -13.26 -22.21
CA ALA A 159 -33.86 -14.37 -22.30
C ALA A 159 -35.06 -14.17 -21.36
N VAL A 160 -34.81 -13.68 -20.14
CA VAL A 160 -35.87 -13.40 -19.15
C VAL A 160 -36.78 -12.26 -19.62
N VAL A 161 -36.21 -11.14 -20.09
CA VAL A 161 -36.98 -9.99 -20.56
C VAL A 161 -37.80 -10.34 -21.80
N ASP A 162 -37.24 -11.10 -22.74
CA ASP A 162 -37.96 -11.56 -23.92
C ASP A 162 -39.14 -12.47 -23.55
N GLY A 163 -38.95 -13.40 -22.60
CA GLY A 163 -40.01 -14.26 -22.09
C GLY A 163 -41.15 -13.47 -21.42
N ILE A 164 -40.81 -12.49 -20.56
CA ILE A 164 -41.80 -11.63 -19.89
C ILE A 164 -42.56 -10.77 -20.90
N ASN A 165 -41.88 -10.19 -21.89
CA ASN A 165 -42.53 -9.40 -22.93
C ASN A 165 -43.52 -10.23 -23.75
N MET A 166 -43.14 -11.45 -24.13
CA MET A 166 -44.03 -12.37 -24.86
C MET A 166 -45.24 -12.77 -24.03
N MET A 167 -45.03 -13.12 -22.76
CA MET A 167 -46.12 -13.44 -21.82
C MET A 167 -47.06 -12.25 -21.62
N SER A 168 -46.52 -11.04 -21.42
CA SER A 168 -47.31 -9.81 -21.25
C SER A 168 -48.20 -9.54 -22.46
N ALA A 169 -47.66 -9.69 -23.68
CA ALA A 169 -48.43 -9.49 -24.90
C ALA A 169 -49.56 -10.52 -25.05
N GLN A 170 -49.30 -11.77 -24.68
CA GLN A 170 -50.31 -12.84 -24.78
C GLN A 170 -51.43 -12.67 -23.76
N ILE A 171 -51.12 -12.27 -22.53
CA ILE A 171 -52.13 -11.96 -21.50
C ILE A 171 -52.96 -10.74 -21.94
N GLU A 172 -52.33 -9.69 -22.48
CA GLU A 172 -53.05 -8.51 -22.99
C GLU A 172 -54.04 -8.88 -24.11
N LEU A 173 -53.62 -9.74 -25.04
CA LEU A 173 -54.47 -10.28 -26.10
C LEU A 173 -55.68 -11.02 -25.53
N SER A 174 -55.46 -11.97 -24.62
CA SER A 174 -56.55 -12.73 -23.99
C SER A 174 -57.50 -11.82 -23.21
N PHE A 175 -56.99 -10.79 -22.54
CA PHE A 175 -57.83 -9.82 -21.82
C PHE A 175 -58.71 -9.00 -22.78
N LYS A 176 -58.17 -8.57 -23.92
CA LYS A 176 -58.93 -7.86 -24.97
C LYS A 176 -60.00 -8.74 -25.60
N GLU A 177 -59.70 -10.02 -25.85
CA GLU A 177 -60.67 -10.98 -26.37
C GLU A 177 -61.82 -11.20 -25.40
N GLN A 178 -61.53 -11.45 -24.12
CA GLN A 178 -62.54 -11.62 -23.07
C GLN A 178 -63.40 -10.36 -22.90
N ALA A 179 -62.80 -9.17 -22.93
CA ALA A 179 -63.55 -7.91 -22.86
C ALA A 179 -64.50 -7.74 -24.05
N LYS A 180 -64.07 -8.15 -25.26
CA LYS A 180 -64.87 -8.07 -26.48
C LYS A 180 -66.04 -9.07 -26.48
N GLU A 181 -65.82 -10.28 -25.97
CA GLU A 181 -66.89 -11.27 -25.78
C GLU A 181 -67.92 -10.80 -24.75
N ALA A 182 -67.46 -10.29 -23.60
CA ALA A 182 -68.34 -9.74 -22.57
C ALA A 182 -69.19 -8.57 -23.10
N GLN A 183 -68.62 -7.71 -23.95
CA GLN A 183 -69.37 -6.64 -24.62
C GLN A 183 -70.41 -7.18 -25.62
N ARG A 184 -70.08 -8.22 -26.39
CA ARG A 184 -71.04 -8.85 -27.32
C ARG A 184 -72.23 -9.47 -26.59
N LEU A 185 -72.00 -10.16 -25.48
CA LEU A 185 -73.06 -10.78 -24.68
C LEU A 185 -73.97 -9.74 -24.02
N ARG A 186 -73.46 -8.55 -23.69
CA ARG A 186 -74.26 -7.44 -23.13
C ARG A 186 -75.12 -6.71 -24.18
N ALA A 187 -74.86 -6.89 -25.47
CA ALA A 187 -75.56 -6.21 -26.56
C ALA A 187 -76.66 -7.07 -27.22
N GLN A 188 -76.84 -8.31 -26.75
CA GLN A 188 -77.97 -9.19 -27.06
C GLN A 188 -79.03 -9.09 -25.96
#